data_AF-A0A522C0D9-F1
#
_entry.id   AF-A0A522C0D9-F1
#
_cell.length_a   1.000
_cell.length_b   1.000
_cell.length_c   1.000
_cell.angle_alpha   90.00
_cell.angle_beta   90.00
_cell.angle_gamma   90.00
#
_symmetry.space_group_name_H-M   'P 1'
#
loop_
_entity.id
_entity.type
_entity.pdbx_description
1 polymer ?
#
loop_
_entity_poly.entity_id
_entity_poly.type
_entity_poly.pdbx_seq_one_letter_code
_entity_poly.pdbx_strand_id
1 'polypeptide(L)'
;MHYAEVQQRALTKAGAVDYFPDDYKYYRAVYYNAKDAYDKEGAKFQWFRDYSDVSDQFRLVLGRGNKILARINKINKDKSEEIALRISSLKEKIYSIKQSTSTLNEAWLLRRSLSRAEILLTQAELYHKKGDFDSALTNLTLVNTYSSRSISIANSILSRYMDRHQLAKWKNMAQETIDESR
;
A
#
# COMPACT_ATOMS: atom_id res chain seq x y z
N MET A 1 -18.54 30.40 5.12
CA MET A 1 -17.65 30.44 3.94
C MET A 1 -16.29 29.77 4.19
N HIS A 2 -15.41 30.28 5.08
CA HIS A 2 -14.05 29.77 5.28
C HIS A 2 -13.95 28.24 5.48
N TYR A 3 -14.80 27.65 6.34
CA TYR A 3 -14.82 26.20 6.56
C TYR A 3 -15.12 25.38 5.30
N ALA A 4 -15.99 25.89 4.41
CA ALA A 4 -16.33 25.20 3.17
C ALA A 4 -15.17 25.23 2.16
N GLU A 5 -14.38 26.31 2.13
CA GLU A 5 -13.16 26.40 1.32
C GLU A 5 -12.08 25.43 1.80
N VAL A 6 -11.87 25.37 3.12
CA VAL A 6 -10.94 24.40 3.72
C VAL A 6 -11.37 22.97 3.39
N GLN A 7 -12.66 22.67 3.51
CA GLN A 7 -13.21 21.36 3.19
C GLN A 7 -13.07 21.02 1.70
N GLN A 8 -13.32 21.98 0.81
CA GLN A 8 -13.16 21.78 -0.63
C GLN A 8 -11.70 21.41 -0.97
N ARG A 9 -10.73 22.12 -0.39
CA ARG A 9 -9.30 21.78 -0.54
C ARG A 9 -8.98 20.40 0.03
N ALA A 10 -9.53 20.06 1.19
CA ALA A 10 -9.34 18.75 1.81
C ALA A 10 -9.88 17.61 0.93
N LEU A 11 -11.08 17.77 0.37
CA LEU A 11 -11.69 16.81 -0.56
C LEU A 11 -10.85 16.60 -1.82
N THR A 12 -10.34 17.68 -2.41
CA THR A 12 -9.46 17.59 -3.58
C THR A 12 -8.17 16.83 -3.24
N LYS A 13 -7.52 17.18 -2.13
CA LYS A 13 -6.30 16.49 -1.67
C LYS A 13 -6.54 15.02 -1.34
N ALA A 14 -7.73 14.69 -0.85
CA ALA A 14 -8.12 13.33 -0.51
C ALA A 14 -8.51 12.49 -1.75
N GLY A 15 -8.43 13.04 -2.97
CA GLY A 15 -8.78 12.31 -4.19
C GLY A 15 -10.28 12.11 -4.36
N ALA A 16 -11.12 13.00 -3.83
CA ALA A 16 -12.59 12.85 -3.93
C ALA A 16 -13.08 12.79 -5.39
N VAL A 17 -12.35 13.40 -6.32
CA VAL A 17 -12.62 13.34 -7.77
C VAL A 17 -12.49 11.90 -8.28
N ASP A 18 -11.49 11.16 -7.80
CA ASP A 18 -11.18 9.81 -8.28
C ASP A 18 -12.06 8.76 -7.58
N TYR A 19 -12.27 8.91 -6.27
CA TYR A 19 -13.07 7.95 -5.49
C TYR A 19 -14.58 8.11 -5.70
N PHE A 20 -15.06 9.35 -5.78
CA PHE A 20 -16.50 9.66 -5.78
C PHE A 20 -16.82 10.80 -6.78
N PRO A 21 -16.61 10.59 -8.09
CA PRO A 21 -16.71 11.65 -9.10
C PRO A 21 -18.08 12.34 -9.12
N ASP A 22 -19.17 11.57 -9.06
CA ASP A 22 -20.53 12.11 -9.13
C ASP A 22 -20.92 12.88 -7.85
N ASP A 23 -20.61 12.32 -6.68
CA ASP A 23 -20.87 12.97 -5.40
C ASP A 23 -20.04 14.26 -5.25
N TYR A 24 -18.79 14.25 -5.73
CA TYR A 24 -17.92 15.41 -5.71
C TYR A 24 -18.38 16.48 -6.71
N LYS A 25 -18.84 16.09 -7.90
CA LYS A 25 -19.44 17.00 -8.87
C LYS A 25 -20.67 17.69 -8.30
N TYR A 26 -21.55 16.92 -7.66
CA TYR A 26 -22.72 17.47 -6.99
C TYR A 26 -22.32 18.41 -5.84
N TYR A 27 -21.40 17.99 -4.96
CA TYR A 27 -20.87 18.82 -3.89
C TYR A 27 -20.36 20.16 -4.41
N ARG A 28 -19.58 20.15 -5.49
CA ARG A 28 -19.01 21.35 -6.12
C ARG A 28 -20.11 22.27 -6.65
N ALA A 29 -21.17 21.73 -7.27
CA ALA A 29 -22.30 22.53 -7.73
C ALA A 29 -23.00 23.24 -6.55
N VAL A 30 -23.28 22.52 -5.47
CA VAL A 30 -23.92 23.11 -4.27
C VAL A 30 -23.01 24.15 -3.60
N TYR A 31 -21.69 23.90 -3.56
CA TYR A 31 -20.72 24.86 -3.05
C TYR A 31 -20.72 26.17 -3.85
N TYR A 32 -20.73 26.11 -5.19
CA TYR A 32 -20.78 27.31 -6.02
C TYR A 32 -22.10 28.06 -5.90
N ASN A 33 -23.23 27.34 -5.80
CA ASN A 33 -24.53 27.98 -5.55
C ASN A 33 -24.55 28.71 -4.20
N ALA A 34 -24.02 28.09 -3.14
CA ALA A 34 -23.92 28.73 -1.82
C ALA A 34 -22.98 29.94 -1.83
N LYS A 35 -21.91 29.89 -2.62
CA LYS A 35 -20.99 31.02 -2.80
C LYS A 35 -21.65 32.17 -3.56
N ASP A 36 -22.34 31.88 -4.66
CA ASP A 36 -23.09 32.88 -5.41
C ASP A 36 -24.19 33.54 -4.56
N ALA A 37 -24.91 32.75 -3.74
CA ALA A 37 -25.87 33.28 -2.77
C ALA A 37 -25.22 34.20 -1.73
N TYR A 38 -24.03 33.84 -1.23
CA TYR A 38 -23.26 34.68 -0.31
C TYR A 38 -22.83 36.00 -0.96
N ASP A 39 -22.32 35.96 -2.19
CA ASP A 39 -21.87 37.15 -2.91
C ASP A 39 -23.05 38.07 -3.23
N LYS A 40 -24.20 37.52 -3.63
CA LYS A 40 -25.46 38.27 -3.83
C LYS A 40 -25.96 38.92 -2.55
N GLU A 41 -25.90 38.22 -1.42
CA GLU A 41 -26.28 38.77 -0.13
C GLU A 41 -25.33 39.90 0.31
N GLY A 42 -24.03 39.71 0.10
CA GLY A 42 -23.01 40.73 0.34
C GLY A 42 -23.19 42.00 -0.50
N ALA A 43 -23.74 41.87 -1.72
CA ALA A 43 -24.02 43.01 -2.60
C ALA A 43 -25.24 43.85 -2.16
N LYS A 44 -26.12 43.31 -1.31
CA LYS A 44 -27.25 44.09 -0.77
C LYS A 44 -26.75 45.17 0.20
N PHE A 45 -27.53 46.24 0.32
CA PHE A 45 -27.29 47.27 1.32
C PHE A 45 -27.40 46.68 2.73
N GLN A 46 -26.55 47.13 3.66
CA GLN A 46 -26.29 46.44 4.92
C GLN A 46 -27.54 46.14 5.77
N TRP A 47 -28.55 47.02 5.73
CA TRP A 47 -29.82 46.83 6.45
C TRP A 47 -30.74 45.76 5.87
N PHE A 48 -30.54 45.35 4.61
CA PHE A 48 -31.33 44.32 3.94
C PHE A 48 -30.59 42.99 3.81
N ARG A 49 -29.43 42.87 4.45
CA ARG A 49 -28.66 41.62 4.45
C ARG A 49 -29.24 40.64 5.47
N ASP A 50 -29.61 39.47 4.99
CA ASP A 50 -29.97 38.32 5.80
C ASP A 50 -29.17 37.09 5.33
N TYR A 51 -28.26 36.63 6.18
CA TYR A 51 -27.40 35.48 5.90
C TYR A 51 -28.00 34.14 6.36
N SER A 52 -29.24 34.11 6.83
CA SER A 52 -29.88 32.89 7.35
C SER A 52 -29.93 31.78 6.29
N ASP A 53 -30.48 32.10 5.11
CA ASP A 53 -30.56 31.15 3.99
C ASP A 53 -29.18 30.73 3.49
N VAL A 54 -28.24 31.67 3.44
CA VAL A 54 -26.85 31.41 3.04
C VAL A 54 -26.16 30.47 4.03
N SER A 55 -26.42 30.64 5.32
CA SER A 55 -25.91 29.78 6.39
C SER A 55 -26.42 28.35 6.25
N ASP A 56 -27.71 28.17 5.96
CA ASP A 56 -28.30 26.85 5.75
C ASP A 56 -27.76 26.15 4.50
N GLN A 57 -27.54 26.90 3.41
CA GLN A 57 -26.88 26.38 2.22
C GLN A 57 -25.44 25.90 2.53
N PHE A 58 -24.66 26.69 3.27
CA PHE A 58 -23.32 26.25 3.68
C PHE A 58 -23.34 25.06 4.65
N ARG A 59 -24.36 24.96 5.51
CA ARG A 59 -24.56 23.79 6.39
C ARG A 59 -24.78 22.52 5.57
N LEU A 60 -25.56 22.60 4.48
CA LEU A 60 -25.74 21.50 3.53
C LEU A 60 -24.44 21.13 2.81
N VAL A 61 -23.67 22.13 2.34
CA VAL A 61 -22.34 21.92 1.72
C VAL A 61 -21.44 21.15 2.68
N LEU A 62 -21.29 21.66 3.91
CA LEU A 62 -20.43 21.07 4.93
C LEU A 62 -20.87 19.64 5.28
N GLY A 63 -22.18 19.42 5.45
CA GLY A 63 -22.73 18.09 5.72
C GLY A 63 -22.42 17.09 4.62
N ARG A 64 -22.51 17.50 3.34
CA ARG A 64 -22.15 16.63 2.21
C ARG A 64 -20.65 16.37 2.13
N GLY A 65 -19.83 17.41 2.25
CA GLY A 65 -18.38 17.23 2.21
C GLY A 65 -17.87 16.33 3.33
N ASN A 66 -18.46 16.40 4.53
CA ASN A 66 -18.12 15.52 5.64
C ASN A 66 -18.48 14.07 5.35
N LYS A 67 -19.63 13.80 4.70
CA LYS A 67 -20.00 12.44 4.28
C LYS A 67 -19.02 11.86 3.27
N ILE A 68 -18.58 12.65 2.28
CA ILE A 68 -17.58 12.22 1.29
C ILE A 68 -16.25 11.93 1.99
N LEU A 69 -15.76 12.85 2.83
CA LEU A 69 -14.52 12.67 3.58
C LEU A 69 -14.56 11.43 4.48
N ALA A 70 -15.67 11.19 5.18
CA ALA A 70 -15.83 10.02 6.04
C ALA A 70 -15.71 8.71 5.23
N ARG A 71 -16.28 8.66 4.02
CA ARG A 71 -16.17 7.49 3.13
C ARG A 71 -14.75 7.30 2.62
N ILE A 72 -14.08 8.37 2.18
CA ILE A 72 -12.67 8.31 1.74
C ILE A 72 -11.76 7.84 2.89
N ASN A 73 -11.93 8.42 4.08
CA ASN A 73 -11.15 8.05 5.25
C ASN A 73 -11.36 6.58 5.63
N LYS A 74 -12.59 6.06 5.50
CA LYS A 74 -12.86 4.64 5.70
C LYS A 74 -12.11 3.77 4.69
N ILE A 75 -12.20 4.09 3.39
CA ILE A 75 -11.46 3.36 2.34
C ILE A 75 -9.96 3.38 2.61
N ASN A 76 -9.41 4.55 2.95
CA ASN A 76 -7.99 4.71 3.22
C ASN A 76 -7.56 3.94 4.48
N LYS A 77 -8.41 3.89 5.50
CA LYS A 77 -8.16 3.10 6.71
C LYS A 77 -8.14 1.61 6.38
N ASP A 78 -9.13 1.12 5.66
CA ASP A 78 -9.23 -0.29 5.26
C ASP A 78 -8.02 -0.70 4.39
N LYS A 79 -7.65 0.14 3.41
CA LYS A 79 -6.43 -0.05 2.59
C LYS A 79 -5.15 -0.06 3.44
N SER A 80 -5.04 0.85 4.40
CA SER A 80 -3.88 0.96 5.28
C SER A 80 -3.70 -0.28 6.16
N GLU A 81 -4.80 -0.79 6.73
CA GLU A 81 -4.81 -2.01 7.52
C GLU A 81 -4.41 -3.23 6.68
N GLU A 82 -4.97 -3.36 5.48
CA GLU A 82 -4.61 -4.44 4.55
C GLU A 82 -3.12 -4.40 4.18
N ILE A 83 -2.59 -3.22 3.83
CA ILE A 83 -1.19 -3.03 3.46
C ILE A 83 -0.28 -3.36 4.65
N ALA A 84 -0.62 -2.92 5.86
CA ALA A 84 0.15 -3.23 7.06
C ALA A 84 0.23 -4.74 7.33
N LEU A 85 -0.88 -5.46 7.17
CA LEU A 85 -0.91 -6.92 7.30
C LEU A 85 -0.04 -7.61 6.25
N ARG A 86 -0.11 -7.16 4.99
CA ARG A 86 0.73 -7.70 3.91
C ARG A 86 2.22 -7.43 4.14
N ILE A 87 2.58 -6.23 4.60
CA ILE A 87 3.97 -5.88 4.97
C ILE A 87 4.47 -6.84 6.05
N SER A 88 3.72 -7.01 7.13
CA SER A 88 4.11 -7.89 8.24
C SER A 88 4.28 -9.34 7.76
N SER A 89 3.33 -9.87 7.00
CA SER A 89 3.40 -11.23 6.46
C SER A 89 4.61 -11.43 5.53
N LEU A 90 4.87 -10.48 4.62
CA LEU A 90 6.00 -10.58 3.69
C LEU A 90 7.35 -10.40 4.39
N LYS A 91 7.41 -9.58 5.44
CA LYS A 91 8.59 -9.42 6.28
C LYS A 91 8.97 -10.74 6.97
N GLU A 92 8.00 -11.40 7.59
CA GLU A 92 8.20 -12.72 8.18
C GLU A 92 8.61 -13.75 7.14
N LYS A 93 7.94 -13.78 5.98
CA LYS A 93 8.30 -14.69 4.87
C LYS A 93 9.74 -14.49 4.41
N ILE A 94 10.17 -13.25 4.20
CA ILE A 94 11.56 -12.94 3.81
C ILE A 94 12.54 -13.37 4.89
N TYR A 95 12.24 -13.09 6.16
CA TYR A 95 13.07 -13.50 7.29
C TYR A 95 13.22 -15.02 7.36
N SER A 96 12.13 -15.78 7.26
CA SER A 96 12.16 -17.24 7.25
C SER A 96 13.00 -17.79 6.09
N ILE A 97 12.83 -17.27 4.87
CA ILE A 97 13.64 -17.68 3.72
C ILE A 97 15.13 -17.44 4.01
N LYS A 98 15.47 -16.28 4.57
CA LYS A 98 16.86 -15.92 4.90
C LYS A 98 17.47 -16.88 5.91
N GLN A 99 16.74 -17.23 6.97
CA GLN A 99 17.20 -18.16 7.99
C GLN A 99 17.44 -19.55 7.40
N SER A 100 16.45 -20.09 6.68
CA SER A 100 16.51 -21.44 6.10
C SER A 100 17.57 -21.60 5.00
N THR A 101 18.00 -20.51 4.37
CA THR A 101 18.92 -20.54 3.22
C THR A 101 20.30 -19.96 3.52
N SER A 102 20.54 -19.56 4.77
CA SER A 102 21.78 -18.92 5.22
C SER A 102 23.03 -19.79 4.99
N THR A 103 22.89 -21.11 5.11
CA THR A 103 23.97 -22.10 4.99
C THR A 103 24.20 -22.61 3.57
N LEU A 104 23.39 -22.19 2.60
CA LEU A 104 23.55 -22.61 1.20
C LEU A 104 24.74 -21.90 0.56
N ASN A 105 25.76 -22.67 0.15
CA ASN A 105 26.98 -22.14 -0.48
C ASN A 105 26.73 -21.54 -1.88
N GLU A 106 25.88 -22.16 -2.71
CA GLU A 106 25.57 -21.70 -4.08
C GLU A 106 24.39 -20.71 -4.14
N ALA A 107 24.20 -19.89 -3.11
CA ALA A 107 23.00 -19.08 -2.93
C ALA A 107 23.06 -17.66 -3.56
N TRP A 108 23.95 -17.38 -4.51
CA TRP A 108 24.12 -15.98 -5.00
C TRP A 108 22.85 -15.45 -5.68
N LEU A 109 22.21 -16.23 -6.56
CA LEU A 109 20.97 -15.85 -7.26
C LEU A 109 19.82 -15.67 -6.26
N LEU A 110 19.76 -16.55 -5.28
CA LEU A 110 18.80 -16.52 -4.19
C LEU A 110 18.97 -15.22 -3.37
N ARG A 111 20.19 -14.93 -2.91
CA ARG A 111 20.51 -13.72 -2.15
C ARG A 111 20.17 -12.46 -2.94
N ARG A 112 20.51 -12.41 -4.25
CA ARG A 112 20.17 -11.28 -5.12
C ARG A 112 18.66 -11.05 -5.21
N SER A 113 17.88 -12.12 -5.40
CA SER A 113 16.42 -12.04 -5.46
C SER A 113 15.83 -11.62 -4.11
N LEU A 114 16.37 -12.14 -3.00
CA LEU A 114 15.94 -11.78 -1.65
C LEU A 114 16.25 -10.32 -1.31
N SER A 115 17.43 -9.81 -1.64
CA SER A 115 17.79 -8.40 -1.43
C SER A 115 16.89 -7.45 -2.24
N ARG A 116 16.48 -7.83 -3.46
CA ARG A 116 15.49 -7.06 -4.22
C ARG A 116 14.13 -7.02 -3.51
N ALA A 117 13.69 -8.15 -2.96
CA ALA A 117 12.46 -8.21 -2.17
C ALA A 117 12.56 -7.32 -0.91
N GLU A 118 13.69 -7.31 -0.20
CA GLU A 118 13.92 -6.45 0.97
C GLU A 118 13.87 -4.95 0.62
N ILE A 119 14.51 -4.55 -0.48
CA ILE A 119 14.49 -3.15 -0.96
C ILE A 119 13.06 -2.72 -1.30
N LEU A 120 12.34 -3.55 -2.06
CA LEU A 120 10.95 -3.26 -2.44
C LEU A 120 10.01 -3.22 -1.24
N LEU A 121 10.24 -4.07 -0.23
CA LEU A 121 9.47 -4.05 1.02
C LEU A 121 9.69 -2.74 1.77
N THR A 122 10.95 -2.29 1.86
CA THR A 122 11.29 -1.00 2.48
C THR A 122 10.62 0.16 1.72
N GLN A 123 10.62 0.12 0.39
CA GLN A 123 9.92 1.12 -0.41
C GLN A 123 8.41 1.08 -0.20
N ALA A 124 7.80 -0.12 -0.10
CA ALA A 124 6.38 -0.27 0.21
C ALA A 124 6.01 0.33 1.57
N GLU A 125 6.85 0.11 2.60
CA GLU A 125 6.69 0.75 3.91
C GLU A 125 6.76 2.29 3.83
N LEU A 126 7.65 2.83 3.01
CA LEU A 126 7.76 4.28 2.80
C LEU A 126 6.53 4.84 2.08
N TYR A 127 6.02 4.17 1.04
CA TYR A 127 4.80 4.57 0.35
C TYR A 127 3.57 4.49 1.26
N HIS A 128 3.46 3.43 2.06
CA HIS A 128 2.41 3.27 3.06
C HIS A 128 2.40 4.42 4.07
N LYS A 129 3.57 4.80 4.61
CA LYS A 129 3.72 5.95 5.51
C LYS A 129 3.35 7.29 4.86
N LYS A 130 3.54 7.42 3.55
CA LYS A 130 3.16 8.62 2.77
C LYS A 130 1.67 8.64 2.37
N GLY A 131 0.92 7.56 2.63
CA GLY A 131 -0.47 7.40 2.19
C GLY A 131 -0.62 7.08 0.70
N ASP A 132 0.48 6.76 0.01
CA ASP A 132 0.45 6.30 -1.38
C ASP A 132 0.23 4.78 -1.42
N PHE A 133 -1.04 4.41 -1.24
CA PHE A 133 -1.43 3.00 -1.11
C PHE A 133 -1.27 2.22 -2.41
N ASP A 134 -1.42 2.85 -3.58
CA ASP A 134 -1.33 2.18 -4.88
C ASP A 134 0.13 1.82 -5.21
N SER A 135 1.08 2.74 -4.95
CA SER A 135 2.51 2.44 -5.07
C SER A 135 2.95 1.39 -4.05
N ALA A 136 2.44 1.45 -2.81
CA ALA A 136 2.73 0.44 -1.80
C ALA A 136 2.27 -0.96 -2.24
N LEU A 137 1.04 -1.10 -2.74
CA LEU A 137 0.49 -2.38 -3.24
C LEU A 137 1.27 -2.92 -4.45
N THR A 138 1.66 -2.03 -5.37
CA THR A 138 2.49 -2.40 -6.52
C THR A 138 3.82 -2.99 -6.07
N ASN A 139 4.48 -2.35 -5.11
CA ASN A 139 5.74 -2.87 -4.57
C ASN A 139 5.55 -4.18 -3.81
N LEU A 140 4.50 -4.32 -2.99
CA LEU A 140 4.21 -5.57 -2.29
C LEU A 140 3.97 -6.75 -3.24
N THR A 141 3.34 -6.50 -4.39
CA THR A 141 3.20 -7.51 -5.46
C THR A 141 4.58 -7.98 -5.94
N LEU A 142 5.49 -7.05 -6.21
CA LEU A 142 6.85 -7.35 -6.65
C LEU A 142 7.67 -8.06 -5.55
N VAL A 143 7.52 -7.65 -4.28
CA VAL A 143 8.13 -8.34 -3.14
C VAL A 143 7.76 -9.81 -3.17
N ASN A 144 6.47 -10.13 -3.30
CA ASN A 144 6.02 -11.52 -3.33
C ASN A 144 6.59 -12.29 -4.53
N THR A 145 6.69 -11.67 -5.70
CA THR A 145 7.32 -12.27 -6.90
C THR A 145 8.79 -12.60 -6.63
N TYR A 146 9.58 -11.67 -6.10
CA TYR A 146 11.00 -11.90 -5.83
C TYR A 146 11.24 -12.89 -4.68
N SER A 147 10.44 -12.85 -3.61
CA SER A 147 10.50 -13.84 -2.54
C SER A 147 10.17 -15.25 -3.04
N SER A 148 9.15 -15.39 -3.88
CA SER A 148 8.77 -16.69 -4.45
C SER A 148 9.84 -17.22 -5.42
N ARG A 149 10.47 -16.34 -6.19
CA ARG A 149 11.63 -16.68 -7.01
C ARG A 149 12.80 -17.17 -6.16
N SER A 150 13.09 -16.53 -5.03
CA SER A 150 14.15 -16.97 -4.11
C SER A 150 13.87 -18.38 -3.57
N ILE A 151 12.61 -18.68 -3.20
CA ILE A 151 12.21 -20.02 -2.77
C ILE A 151 12.41 -21.05 -3.89
N SER A 152 12.00 -20.74 -5.12
CA SER A 152 12.17 -21.64 -6.27
C SER A 152 13.66 -21.97 -6.51
N ILE A 153 14.54 -20.96 -6.42
CA ILE A 153 16.00 -21.16 -6.53
C ILE A 153 16.51 -22.02 -5.37
N ALA A 154 16.07 -21.76 -4.13
CA ALA A 154 16.44 -22.56 -2.97
C ALA A 154 16.09 -24.03 -3.15
N ASN A 155 14.86 -24.31 -3.59
CA ASN A 155 14.38 -25.66 -3.84
C ASN A 155 15.17 -26.36 -4.94
N SER A 156 15.56 -25.63 -5.99
CA SER A 156 16.41 -26.18 -7.06
C SER A 156 17.84 -26.50 -6.60
N ILE A 157 18.38 -25.75 -5.63
CA ILE A 157 19.69 -26.06 -5.05
C ILE A 157 19.55 -27.30 -4.15
N LEU A 158 18.56 -27.32 -3.26
CA LEU A 158 18.31 -28.42 -2.34
C LEU A 158 18.00 -29.74 -3.06
N SER A 159 17.25 -29.70 -4.17
CA SER A 159 16.93 -30.90 -4.95
C SER A 159 18.18 -31.58 -5.51
N ARG A 160 19.23 -30.82 -5.87
CA ARG A 160 20.52 -31.39 -6.30
C ARG A 160 21.21 -32.17 -5.17
N TYR A 161 21.09 -31.70 -3.93
CA TYR A 161 21.65 -32.39 -2.76
C TYR A 161 20.81 -33.58 -2.28
N MET A 162 19.53 -33.63 -2.66
CA MET A 162 18.62 -34.73 -2.32
C MET A 162 18.48 -35.78 -3.44
N ASP A 163 19.25 -35.65 -4.52
CA ASP A 163 19.26 -36.65 -5.59
C ASP A 163 19.84 -37.99 -5.06
N ARG A 164 19.02 -39.04 -5.10
CA ARG A 164 19.37 -40.38 -4.59
C ARG A 164 20.61 -40.95 -5.26
N HIS A 165 20.87 -40.63 -6.53
CA HIS A 165 22.06 -41.10 -7.23
C HIS A 165 23.34 -40.43 -6.72
N GLN A 166 23.29 -39.12 -6.46
CA GLN A 166 24.40 -38.36 -5.87
C GLN A 166 24.67 -38.84 -4.43
N LEU A 167 23.61 -39.01 -3.64
CA LEU A 167 23.72 -39.52 -2.27
C LEU A 167 24.33 -40.92 -2.21
N ALA A 168 23.91 -41.84 -3.10
CA ALA A 168 24.48 -43.18 -3.17
C ALA A 168 25.97 -43.14 -3.57
N LYS A 169 26.33 -42.30 -4.56
CA LYS A 169 27.72 -42.13 -4.98
C LYS A 169 28.59 -41.58 -3.86
N TRP A 170 28.13 -40.54 -3.15
CA TRP A 170 28.86 -39.97 -2.01
C TRP A 170 29.02 -40.97 -0.87
N LYS A 171 27.98 -41.76 -0.59
CA LYS A 171 28.04 -42.82 0.42
C LYS A 171 29.08 -43.88 0.05
N ASN A 172 29.12 -44.30 -1.20
CA ASN A 172 30.09 -45.30 -1.67
C ASN A 172 31.52 -44.76 -1.60
N MET A 173 31.79 -43.55 -2.09
CA MET A 173 33.14 -42.96 -2.00
C MET A 173 33.61 -42.78 -0.56
N ALA A 174 32.70 -42.41 0.35
CA ALA A 174 33.03 -42.30 1.77
C ALA A 174 33.36 -43.68 2.38
N GLN A 175 32.62 -44.72 2.01
CA GLN A 175 32.86 -46.08 2.47
C GLN A 175 34.19 -46.63 1.93
N GLU A 176 34.45 -46.45 0.63
CA GLU A 176 35.70 -46.82 -0.03
C GLU A 176 36.91 -46.14 0.64
N THR A 177 36.81 -44.85 0.95
CA THR A 177 37.88 -44.10 1.64
C THR A 177 38.16 -44.62 3.06
N ILE A 178 37.11 -45.03 3.79
CA ILE A 178 37.26 -45.64 5.12
C ILE A 178 37.93 -47.00 5.02
N ASP A 179 37.54 -47.81 4.03
CA ASP A 179 38.07 -49.15 3.82
C ASP A 179 39.53 -49.12 3.35
N GLU A 180 39.93 -48.14 2.53
CA GLU A 180 41.32 -47.92 2.10
C GLU A 180 42.24 -47.39 3.22
N SER A 181 41.68 -46.74 4.25
CA SER A 181 42.44 -46.16 5.36
C SER A 181 42.63 -47.13 6.54
N ARG A 182 42.17 -48.38 6.42
CA ARG A 182 42.12 -49.39 7.49
C ARG A 182 43.11 -50.52 7.25
#